data_AF-A0A6I7Q4D0-F1
#
_entry.id   AF-A0A6I7Q4D0-F1
#
_cell.length_a   1.000
_cell.length_b   1.000
_cell.length_c   1.000
_cell.angle_alpha   90.00
_cell.angle_beta   90.00
_cell.angle_gamma   90.00
#
_symmetry.space_group_name_H-M   'P 1'
#
loop_
_entity.id
_entity.type
_entity.pdbx_description
1 polymer ?
#
loop_
_entity_poly.entity_id
_entity_poly.type
_entity_poly.pdbx_seq_one_letter_code
_entity_poly.pdbx_strand_id
1 'polypeptide(L)'
;MCRCRGPARAGWQVGFKVNRPDDRFVGCAPQPWPGGSAGSAPHQQQTRRQRRRARHIPSRPTGSPAVDQTDSLVLKRQLLAGGELLYAVFDGASLSNLPALLAQHSSTYVCLLRGELDPELAQVAPYLTALPEDSALLDLVLSRGLGQHWGILIQSAADFRTLRMHCRGALSVWDETGRPLFFRYYDPRVLRVFLPTCNAADLRALFGPISAYYAEDETAKGLLRFTLGAEDTLTSRLLTGTASPLAAAATVQPASPTSSPSTVSN
;
A
#
# COMPACT_ATOMS: atom_id res chain seq x y z
N MET A 1 16.32 -39.06 -11.39
CA MET A 1 15.61 -38.74 -10.13
C MET A 1 16.44 -37.75 -9.32
N CYS A 2 16.34 -36.46 -9.62
CA CYS A 2 17.00 -35.40 -8.86
C CYS A 2 16.05 -34.89 -7.78
N ARG A 3 16.40 -35.14 -6.51
CA ARG A 3 15.73 -34.53 -5.35
C ARG A 3 16.13 -33.06 -5.28
N CYS A 4 15.24 -32.16 -5.66
CA CYS A 4 15.39 -30.74 -5.36
C CYS A 4 15.17 -30.54 -3.85
N ARG A 5 16.24 -30.26 -3.11
CA ARG A 5 16.16 -29.69 -1.76
C ARG A 5 15.48 -28.33 -1.88
N GLY A 6 14.35 -28.14 -1.18
CA GLY A 6 13.71 -26.83 -1.08
C GLY A 6 14.64 -25.83 -0.40
N PRO A 7 14.61 -24.54 -0.79
CA PRO A 7 15.41 -23.52 -0.12
C PRO A 7 14.94 -23.38 1.33
N ALA A 8 15.92 -23.25 2.23
CA ALA A 8 15.72 -22.96 3.63
C ALA A 8 14.83 -21.72 3.82
N ARG A 9 13.92 -21.81 4.79
CA ARG A 9 13.10 -20.68 5.24
C ARG A 9 14.03 -19.58 5.75
N ALA A 10 14.30 -18.58 4.92
CA ALA A 10 14.81 -17.30 5.40
C ALA A 10 13.64 -16.62 6.13
N GLY A 11 13.56 -16.83 7.44
CA GLY A 11 12.60 -16.16 8.29
C GLY A 11 13.00 -14.70 8.39
N TRP A 12 12.29 -13.82 7.68
CA TRP A 12 12.43 -12.38 7.86
C TRP A 12 11.81 -12.02 9.21
N GLN A 13 12.61 -11.91 10.27
CA GLN A 13 12.16 -11.30 11.52
C GLN A 13 12.18 -9.78 11.34
N VAL A 14 11.04 -9.22 10.94
CA VAL A 14 10.86 -7.78 10.78
C VAL A 14 10.46 -7.21 12.14
N GLY A 15 11.42 -6.63 12.86
CA GLY A 15 11.16 -6.05 14.18
C GLY A 15 10.42 -4.71 14.08
N PHE A 16 9.12 -4.69 14.32
CA PHE A 16 8.37 -3.45 14.57
C PHE A 16 8.57 -3.02 16.02
N LYS A 17 9.55 -2.15 16.30
CA LYS A 17 9.63 -1.51 17.63
C LYS A 17 8.51 -0.47 17.74
N VAL A 18 7.58 -0.72 18.66
CA VAL A 18 6.56 0.26 19.09
C VAL A 18 7.28 1.56 19.46
N ASN A 19 6.85 2.65 18.84
CA ASN A 19 7.51 3.95 18.90
C ASN A 19 7.69 4.39 20.38
N ARG A 20 8.93 4.69 20.80
CA ARG A 20 9.17 5.25 22.14
C ARG A 20 8.55 6.66 22.23
N PRO A 21 7.96 7.04 23.37
CA PRO A 21 7.24 8.31 23.51
C PRO A 21 8.14 9.58 23.61
N ASP A 22 9.46 9.49 23.45
CA ASP A 22 10.41 10.54 23.83
C ASP A 22 11.04 11.36 22.69
N ASP A 23 10.55 11.27 21.45
CA ASP A 23 10.94 12.22 20.39
C ASP A 23 10.23 13.56 20.61
N ARG A 24 10.80 14.39 21.49
CA ARG A 24 10.36 15.76 21.75
C ARG A 24 10.36 16.57 20.45
N PHE A 25 9.17 17.01 20.08
CA PHE A 25 8.92 18.03 19.08
C PHE A 25 9.66 19.33 19.42
N VAL A 26 10.56 19.79 18.55
CA VAL A 26 10.85 21.22 18.41
C VAL A 26 9.86 21.76 17.39
N GLY A 27 8.81 22.42 17.86
CA GLY A 27 7.80 23.04 17.01
C GLY A 27 8.37 24.22 16.25
N CYS A 28 8.17 24.26 14.94
CA CYS A 28 8.30 25.47 14.15
C CYS A 28 6.90 25.85 13.64
N ALA A 29 6.51 27.10 13.87
CA ALA A 29 5.21 27.68 13.55
C ALA A 29 4.97 27.74 12.02
N PRO A 30 3.70 27.69 11.55
CA PRO A 30 3.38 27.82 10.14
C PRO A 30 3.66 29.25 9.66
N GLN A 31 4.53 29.42 8.67
CA GLN A 31 4.65 30.68 7.95
C GLN A 31 3.70 30.73 6.75
N PRO A 32 3.03 31.87 6.50
CA PRO A 32 2.17 32.07 5.33
C PRO A 32 2.98 32.17 4.04
N TRP A 33 2.43 31.61 2.96
CA TRP A 33 2.95 31.69 1.61
C TRP A 33 2.96 33.15 1.11
N PRO A 34 4.09 33.74 0.70
CA PRO A 34 4.07 35.04 0.07
C PRO A 34 3.69 34.90 -1.41
N GLY A 35 2.62 35.62 -1.77
CA GLY A 35 2.19 35.87 -3.15
C GLY A 35 3.26 36.58 -3.97
N GLY A 36 3.19 36.37 -5.29
CA GLY A 36 4.24 36.71 -6.24
C GLY A 36 4.38 38.19 -6.58
N SER A 37 5.46 38.45 -7.32
CA SER A 37 5.58 39.59 -8.22
C SER A 37 6.61 39.28 -9.31
N ALA A 38 6.27 39.74 -10.52
CA ALA A 38 6.94 39.50 -11.79
C ALA A 38 8.41 39.98 -11.83
N GLY A 39 9.23 39.29 -12.63
CA GLY A 39 10.60 39.67 -12.94
C GLY A 39 11.06 39.02 -14.25
N SER A 40 11.44 39.86 -15.20
CA SER A 40 11.69 39.63 -16.61
C SER A 40 12.81 38.61 -16.95
N ALA A 41 12.66 38.01 -18.14
CA ALA A 41 13.64 37.14 -18.79
C ALA A 41 14.98 37.84 -19.13
N PRO A 42 16.04 37.05 -19.36
CA PRO A 42 16.82 37.27 -20.56
C PRO A 42 17.00 36.03 -21.44
N HIS A 43 16.99 36.35 -22.72
CA HIS A 43 17.28 35.56 -23.90
C HIS A 43 18.76 35.16 -23.94
N GLN A 44 19.10 33.88 -24.17
CA GLN A 44 20.28 33.50 -24.97
C GLN A 44 20.27 32.02 -25.44
N GLN A 45 19.85 31.88 -26.70
CA GLN A 45 20.44 31.08 -27.79
C GLN A 45 21.33 29.85 -27.47
N GLN A 46 20.72 28.68 -27.71
CA GLN A 46 21.18 27.57 -28.56
C GLN A 46 22.68 27.19 -28.57
N THR A 47 22.96 25.97 -28.09
CA THR A 47 23.94 25.09 -28.73
C THR A 47 23.29 23.78 -29.20
N ARG A 48 23.06 23.74 -30.52
CA ARG A 48 22.81 22.54 -31.33
C ARG A 48 24.02 21.61 -31.19
N ARG A 49 23.88 20.49 -30.47
CA ARG A 49 24.50 19.16 -30.75
C ARG A 49 24.56 18.31 -29.47
N GLN A 50 23.53 17.48 -29.27
CA GLN A 50 23.68 16.13 -28.71
C GLN A 50 22.36 15.34 -28.88
N ARG A 51 21.98 15.12 -30.14
CA ARG A 51 21.08 14.02 -30.49
C ARG A 51 21.88 12.72 -30.47
N ARG A 52 21.73 11.90 -29.44
CA ARG A 52 22.06 10.46 -29.49
C ARG A 52 21.01 9.61 -28.76
N ARG A 53 20.00 9.23 -29.55
CA ARG A 53 19.26 7.95 -29.53
C ARG A 53 19.03 7.30 -28.16
N ALA A 54 18.05 7.79 -27.40
CA ALA A 54 17.26 6.92 -26.53
C ALA A 54 16.30 6.13 -27.43
N ARG A 55 16.47 4.81 -27.48
CA ARG A 55 15.61 3.91 -28.25
C ARG A 55 14.21 4.01 -27.66
N HIS A 56 13.25 4.36 -28.52
CA HIS A 56 11.83 4.28 -28.25
C HIS A 56 11.49 2.80 -27.99
N ILE A 57 11.37 2.41 -26.73
CA ILE A 57 10.72 1.15 -26.36
C ILE A 57 9.22 1.48 -26.40
N PRO A 58 8.43 0.89 -27.29
CA PRO A 58 6.99 1.06 -27.22
C PRO A 58 6.52 0.30 -25.97
N SER A 59 6.20 1.02 -24.90
CA SER A 59 5.44 0.48 -23.77
C SER A 59 4.05 0.12 -24.30
N ARG A 60 3.90 -1.16 -24.61
CA ARG A 60 2.64 -1.79 -25.01
C ARG A 60 1.64 -1.58 -23.86
N PRO A 61 0.45 -1.00 -24.07
CA PRO A 61 -0.57 -1.00 -23.04
C PRO A 61 -1.02 -2.46 -22.88
N THR A 62 -0.52 -3.14 -21.86
CA THR A 62 -1.14 -4.36 -21.36
C THR A 62 -2.48 -3.95 -20.79
N GLY A 63 -3.53 -4.09 -21.60
CA GLY A 63 -4.91 -3.96 -21.14
C GLY A 63 -5.16 -4.99 -20.04
N SER A 64 -4.97 -4.57 -18.80
CA SER A 64 -5.67 -5.20 -17.69
C SER A 64 -7.16 -5.01 -17.94
N PRO A 65 -8.01 -6.01 -17.64
CA PRO A 65 -9.43 -5.84 -17.82
C PRO A 65 -9.86 -4.68 -16.92
N ALA A 66 -10.39 -3.61 -17.54
CA ALA A 66 -11.12 -2.61 -16.79
C ALA A 66 -12.23 -3.36 -16.04
N VAL A 67 -12.31 -3.18 -14.73
CA VAL A 67 -13.39 -3.74 -13.92
C VAL A 67 -14.69 -3.20 -14.49
N ASP A 68 -15.68 -4.07 -14.73
CA ASP A 68 -16.97 -3.62 -15.24
C ASP A 68 -17.57 -2.55 -14.30
N GLN A 69 -18.32 -1.60 -14.84
CA GLN A 69 -18.90 -0.50 -14.06
C GLN A 69 -19.79 -1.04 -12.94
N THR A 70 -20.50 -2.14 -13.21
CA THR A 70 -21.33 -2.87 -12.25
C THR A 70 -20.49 -3.46 -11.11
N ASP A 71 -19.37 -4.10 -11.47
CA ASP A 71 -18.44 -4.71 -10.51
C ASP A 71 -17.81 -3.67 -9.58
N SER A 72 -17.41 -2.53 -10.14
CA SER A 72 -16.84 -1.40 -9.39
C SER A 72 -17.83 -0.86 -8.35
N LEU A 73 -19.11 -0.73 -8.72
CA LEU A 73 -20.16 -0.26 -7.82
C LEU A 73 -20.41 -1.25 -6.67
N VAL A 74 -20.41 -2.55 -6.97
CA VAL A 74 -20.58 -3.59 -5.95
C VAL A 74 -19.41 -3.57 -4.96
N LEU A 75 -18.17 -3.45 -5.45
CA LEU A 75 -16.98 -3.32 -4.61
C LEU A 75 -17.05 -2.06 -3.73
N LYS A 76 -17.43 -0.91 -4.31
CA LYS A 76 -17.60 0.35 -3.57
C LYS A 76 -18.58 0.19 -2.41
N ARG A 77 -19.74 -0.41 -2.66
CA ARG A 77 -20.74 -0.68 -1.61
C ARG A 77 -20.20 -1.59 -0.51
N GLN A 78 -19.48 -2.66 -0.86
CA GLN A 78 -18.87 -3.56 0.12
C GLN A 78 -17.80 -2.87 0.97
N LEU A 79 -17.00 -1.97 0.37
CA LEU A 79 -16.00 -1.18 1.09
C LEU A 79 -16.62 -0.16 2.06
N LEU A 80 -17.80 0.37 1.76
CA LEU A 80 -18.43 1.42 2.56
C LEU A 80 -19.48 0.88 3.57
N ALA A 81 -19.86 -0.39 3.47
CA ALA A 81 -20.88 -1.00 4.33
C ALA A 81 -20.54 -1.04 5.83
N GLY A 82 -19.28 -0.82 6.22
CA GLY A 82 -18.82 -0.88 7.61
C GLY A 82 -18.98 0.41 8.42
N GLY A 83 -19.35 1.53 7.80
CA GLY A 83 -19.52 2.82 8.47
C GLY A 83 -18.22 3.48 9.00
N GLU A 84 -17.08 2.81 8.88
CA GLU A 84 -15.77 3.38 9.16
C GLU A 84 -15.24 4.23 8.01
N LEU A 85 -14.28 5.10 8.31
CA LEU A 85 -13.63 5.95 7.33
C LEU A 85 -12.73 5.11 6.44
N LEU A 86 -12.80 5.37 5.14
CA LEU A 86 -11.93 4.75 4.14
C LEU A 86 -10.82 5.72 3.75
N TYR A 87 -9.60 5.17 3.68
CA TYR A 87 -8.40 5.87 3.28
C TYR A 87 -7.66 5.06 2.22
N ALA A 88 -6.75 5.72 1.50
CA ALA A 88 -5.81 5.05 0.62
C ALA A 88 -4.38 5.50 0.91
N VAL A 89 -3.45 4.56 0.79
CA VAL A 89 -2.02 4.86 0.67
C VAL A 89 -1.62 4.56 -0.76
N PHE A 90 -1.40 5.61 -1.54
CA PHE A 90 -0.99 5.51 -2.94
C PHE A 90 0.53 5.52 -3.08
N ASP A 91 1.02 4.73 -4.04
CA ASP A 91 2.41 4.65 -4.44
C ASP A 91 2.69 5.58 -5.62
N GLY A 92 3.38 6.71 -5.37
CA GLY A 92 3.77 7.64 -6.44
C GLY A 92 4.72 7.01 -7.47
N ALA A 93 5.43 5.92 -7.13
CA ALA A 93 6.26 5.21 -8.09
C ALA A 93 5.43 4.38 -9.09
N SER A 94 4.23 3.94 -8.70
CA SER A 94 3.31 3.18 -9.57
C SER A 94 2.29 4.07 -10.27
N LEU A 95 1.86 5.16 -9.61
CA LEU A 95 0.88 6.10 -10.12
C LEU A 95 1.55 7.43 -10.47
N SER A 96 1.89 7.59 -11.75
CA SER A 96 2.53 8.83 -12.24
C SER A 96 1.65 10.06 -12.01
N ASN A 97 2.27 11.19 -11.68
CA ASN A 97 1.60 12.46 -11.37
C ASN A 97 0.63 12.39 -10.17
N LEU A 98 0.86 11.47 -9.23
CA LEU A 98 0.03 11.30 -8.05
C LEU A 98 -0.24 12.62 -7.28
N PRO A 99 0.74 13.51 -7.00
CA PRO A 99 0.46 14.75 -6.31
C PRO A 99 -0.54 15.66 -7.03
N ALA A 100 -0.46 15.73 -8.36
CA ALA A 100 -1.38 16.52 -9.18
C ALA A 100 -2.78 15.89 -9.22
N LEU A 101 -2.86 14.56 -9.33
CA LEU A 101 -4.12 13.82 -9.25
C LEU A 101 -4.81 14.04 -7.90
N LEU A 102 -4.05 13.96 -6.80
CA LEU A 102 -4.57 14.20 -5.45
C LEU A 102 -5.03 15.65 -5.27
N ALA A 103 -4.26 16.62 -5.75
CA ALA A 103 -4.67 18.03 -5.70
C ALA A 103 -5.98 18.31 -6.46
N GLN A 104 -6.29 17.52 -7.50
CA GLN A 104 -7.53 17.65 -8.28
C GLN A 104 -8.72 16.92 -7.66
N HIS A 105 -8.49 15.76 -7.04
CA HIS A 105 -9.56 14.83 -6.66
C HIS A 105 -9.71 14.59 -5.15
N SER A 106 -8.80 15.10 -4.33
CA SER A 106 -8.83 14.94 -2.88
C SER A 106 -8.74 16.28 -2.15
N SER A 107 -9.62 16.46 -1.17
CA SER A 107 -9.58 17.61 -0.25
C SER A 107 -8.57 17.43 0.88
N THR A 108 -8.09 16.20 1.14
CA THR A 108 -7.19 15.89 2.26
C THR A 108 -6.22 14.79 1.87
N TYR A 109 -4.97 15.16 1.61
CA TYR A 109 -3.88 14.23 1.34
C TYR A 109 -2.56 14.72 1.94
N VAL A 110 -1.63 13.79 2.18
CA VAL A 110 -0.32 14.10 2.78
C VAL A 110 0.76 13.11 2.36
N CYS A 111 1.97 13.59 2.10
CA CYS A 111 3.12 12.73 1.90
C CYS A 111 3.50 12.02 3.21
N LEU A 112 3.81 10.73 3.12
CA LEU A 112 4.23 9.93 4.28
C LEU A 112 5.74 10.01 4.55
N LEU A 113 6.56 10.47 3.58
CA LEU A 113 7.98 10.73 3.83
C LEU A 113 8.19 11.98 4.70
N ARG A 114 9.32 12.04 5.41
CA ARG A 114 9.66 13.14 6.32
C ARG A 114 10.52 14.19 5.63
N GLY A 115 10.43 15.42 6.12
CA GLY A 115 11.29 16.53 5.72
C GLY A 115 10.83 17.25 4.47
N GLU A 116 11.60 18.26 4.07
CA GLU A 116 11.49 18.88 2.76
C GLU A 116 12.04 17.91 1.73
N LEU A 117 11.16 17.41 0.86
CA LEU A 117 11.52 16.47 -0.19
C LEU A 117 11.93 17.25 -1.43
N ASP A 118 12.97 16.76 -2.09
CA ASP A 118 13.25 17.15 -3.47
C ASP A 118 11.99 16.91 -4.33
N PRO A 119 11.65 17.80 -5.28
CA PRO A 119 10.47 17.66 -6.12
C PRO A 119 10.40 16.32 -6.86
N GLU A 120 11.51 15.77 -7.34
CA GLU A 120 11.51 14.46 -8.02
C GLU A 120 11.15 13.34 -7.07
N LEU A 121 11.68 13.37 -5.83
CA LEU A 121 11.35 12.39 -4.81
C LEU A 121 9.89 12.51 -4.35
N ALA A 122 9.37 13.74 -4.24
CA ALA A 122 7.97 13.98 -3.88
C ALA A 122 7.00 13.36 -4.90
N GLN A 123 7.37 13.25 -6.18
CA GLN A 123 6.52 12.63 -7.20
C GLN A 123 6.37 11.12 -7.02
N VAL A 124 7.41 10.45 -6.52
CA VAL A 124 7.43 8.99 -6.35
C VAL A 124 7.14 8.53 -4.91
N ALA A 125 6.92 9.48 -4.00
CA ALA A 125 6.66 9.20 -2.60
C ALA A 125 5.27 8.56 -2.36
N PRO A 126 5.10 7.82 -1.25
CA PRO A 126 3.79 7.36 -0.83
C PRO A 126 2.95 8.50 -0.20
N TYR A 127 1.67 8.56 -0.55
CA TYR A 127 0.71 9.54 -0.03
C TYR A 127 -0.49 8.88 0.62
N LEU A 128 -0.87 9.37 1.79
CA LEU A 128 -2.13 9.03 2.44
C LEU A 128 -3.21 10.04 2.05
N THR A 129 -4.41 9.57 1.73
CA THR A 129 -5.59 10.40 1.47
C THR A 129 -6.85 9.79 2.06
N ALA A 130 -7.80 10.63 2.45
CA ALA A 130 -9.15 10.20 2.76
C ALA A 130 -9.93 9.90 1.47
N LEU A 131 -10.85 8.94 1.55
CA LEU A 131 -11.76 8.56 0.47
C LEU A 131 -13.21 8.59 1.00
N PRO A 132 -13.87 9.76 0.99
CA PRO A 132 -15.29 9.85 1.35
C PRO A 132 -16.16 9.01 0.41
N GLU A 133 -17.41 8.76 0.81
CA GLU A 133 -18.35 7.91 0.06
C GLU A 133 -18.59 8.38 -1.38
N ASP A 134 -18.63 9.69 -1.62
CA ASP A 134 -18.80 10.33 -2.91
C ASP A 134 -17.47 10.60 -3.65
N SER A 135 -16.37 10.00 -3.19
CA SER A 135 -15.04 10.22 -3.75
C SER A 135 -14.92 9.74 -5.20
N ALA A 136 -14.76 10.68 -6.13
CA ALA A 136 -14.39 10.39 -7.52
C ALA A 136 -13.03 9.66 -7.63
N LEU A 137 -12.14 9.86 -6.65
CA LEU A 137 -10.86 9.16 -6.58
C LEU A 137 -11.06 7.68 -6.27
N LEU A 138 -12.00 7.33 -5.37
CA LEU A 138 -12.36 5.94 -5.11
C LEU A 138 -12.94 5.28 -6.37
N ASP A 139 -13.81 5.98 -7.10
CA ASP A 139 -14.38 5.48 -8.37
C ASP A 139 -13.28 5.23 -9.42
N LEU A 140 -12.29 6.12 -9.51
CA LEU A 140 -11.13 5.96 -10.39
C LEU A 140 -10.30 4.73 -10.02
N VAL A 141 -10.03 4.52 -8.72
CA VAL A 141 -9.27 3.36 -8.24
C VAL A 141 -9.97 2.06 -8.57
N LEU A 142 -11.28 1.97 -8.31
CA LEU A 142 -12.03 0.73 -8.52
C LEU A 142 -12.20 0.39 -10.02
N SER A 143 -12.35 1.40 -10.87
CA SER A 143 -12.54 1.20 -12.31
C SER A 143 -11.25 0.97 -13.09
N ARG A 144 -10.13 1.59 -12.68
CA ARG A 144 -8.87 1.60 -13.46
C ARG A 144 -7.62 1.20 -12.68
N GLY A 145 -7.66 1.28 -11.36
CA GLY A 145 -6.49 1.08 -10.51
C GLY A 145 -6.15 -0.38 -10.23
N LEU A 146 -7.15 -1.29 -10.29
CA LEU A 146 -6.89 -2.72 -10.08
C LEU A 146 -5.98 -3.28 -11.19
N GLY A 147 -4.97 -4.04 -10.77
CA GLY A 147 -3.90 -4.57 -11.61
C GLY A 147 -2.77 -3.59 -11.90
N GLN A 148 -2.89 -2.32 -11.48
CA GLN A 148 -1.87 -1.29 -11.70
C GLN A 148 -0.96 -1.07 -10.49
N HIS A 149 -1.21 -1.76 -9.37
CA HIS A 149 -0.41 -1.64 -8.15
C HIS A 149 -0.34 -0.20 -7.60
N TRP A 150 -1.40 0.59 -7.77
CA TRP A 150 -1.42 2.00 -7.36
C TRP A 150 -1.33 2.20 -5.85
N GLY A 151 -1.66 1.20 -5.05
CA GLY A 151 -1.58 1.28 -3.60
C GLY A 151 -2.50 0.30 -2.90
N ILE A 152 -2.83 0.62 -1.65
CA ILE A 152 -3.73 -0.13 -0.78
C ILE A 152 -4.83 0.77 -0.24
N LEU A 153 -5.96 0.17 0.16
CA LEU A 153 -7.00 0.85 0.94
C LEU A 153 -6.95 0.43 2.40
N ILE A 154 -7.40 1.31 3.26
CA ILE A 154 -7.38 1.16 4.72
C ILE A 154 -8.73 1.60 5.27
N GLN A 155 -9.35 0.77 6.09
CA GLN A 155 -10.46 1.17 6.95
C GLN A 155 -9.95 1.43 8.36
N SER A 156 -10.39 2.54 8.97
CA SER A 156 -10.06 2.88 10.34
C SER A 156 -11.10 3.86 10.92
N ALA A 157 -11.41 3.71 12.20
CA ALA A 157 -12.15 4.71 12.97
C ALA A 157 -11.27 5.88 13.46
N ALA A 158 -9.95 5.80 13.30
CA ALA A 158 -9.04 6.85 13.75
C ALA A 158 -9.09 8.09 12.83
N ASP A 159 -8.78 9.25 13.43
CA ASP A 159 -8.63 10.48 12.67
C ASP A 159 -7.42 10.44 11.72
N PHE A 160 -7.44 11.33 10.72
CA PHE A 160 -6.41 11.39 9.68
C PHE A 160 -4.99 11.61 10.22
N ARG A 161 -4.82 12.36 11.30
CA ARG A 161 -3.50 12.64 11.90
C ARG A 161 -2.95 11.40 12.58
N THR A 162 -3.77 10.69 13.35
CA THR A 162 -3.42 9.44 14.00
C THR A 162 -3.04 8.39 12.96
N LEU A 163 -3.86 8.25 11.92
CA LEU A 163 -3.59 7.30 10.84
C LEU A 163 -2.31 7.67 10.06
N ARG A 164 -2.09 8.95 9.76
CA ARG A 164 -0.85 9.43 9.13
C ARG A 164 0.38 9.03 9.94
N MET A 165 0.35 9.24 11.26
CA MET A 165 1.49 8.91 12.13
C MET A 165 1.78 7.40 12.13
N HIS A 166 0.71 6.59 12.19
CA HIS A 166 0.80 5.13 12.10
C HIS A 166 1.38 4.67 10.77
N CYS A 167 0.77 5.06 9.65
CA CYS A 167 1.22 4.75 8.30
C CYS A 167 2.68 5.17 8.04
N ARG A 168 3.07 6.35 8.55
CA ARG A 168 4.46 6.82 8.44
C ARG A 168 5.43 5.99 9.28
N GLY A 169 5.03 5.53 10.46
CA GLY A 169 5.84 4.63 11.28
C GLY A 169 6.09 3.29 10.60
N ALA A 170 5.06 2.75 9.95
CA ALA A 170 5.12 1.47 9.24
C ALA A 170 6.05 1.47 8.02
N LEU A 171 6.50 2.63 7.53
CA LEU A 171 7.50 2.74 6.46
C LEU A 171 8.92 2.33 6.89
N SER A 172 9.19 2.23 8.20
CA SER A 172 10.50 1.89 8.72
C SER A 172 10.42 0.63 9.56
N VAL A 173 11.18 -0.37 9.16
CA VAL A 173 11.35 -1.61 9.90
C VAL A 173 12.81 -1.84 10.19
N TRP A 174 13.13 -2.77 11.09
CA TRP A 174 14.52 -3.07 11.45
C TRP A 174 14.89 -4.48 11.05
N ASP A 175 16.08 -4.66 10.50
CA ASP A 175 16.66 -5.98 10.30
C ASP A 175 17.20 -6.57 11.60
N GLU A 176 17.65 -7.83 11.55
CA GLU A 176 18.22 -8.55 12.69
C GLU A 176 19.46 -7.87 13.29
N THR A 177 20.16 -7.05 12.50
CA THR A 177 21.35 -6.29 12.92
C THR A 177 20.99 -4.91 13.49
N GLY A 178 19.70 -4.56 13.51
CA GLY A 178 19.22 -3.26 13.96
C GLY A 178 19.50 -2.14 12.96
N ARG A 179 19.56 -2.43 11.66
CA ARG A 179 19.58 -1.39 10.60
C ARG A 179 18.17 -1.09 10.13
N PRO A 180 17.84 0.19 9.87
CA PRO A 180 16.52 0.57 9.39
C PRO A 180 16.41 0.20 7.91
N LEU A 181 15.33 -0.49 7.55
CA LEU A 181 14.93 -0.81 6.20
C LEU A 181 13.65 -0.06 5.85
N PHE A 182 13.56 0.39 4.61
CA PHE A 182 12.36 1.04 4.08
C PHE A 182 11.34 -0.02 3.65
N PHE A 183 10.21 -0.10 4.34
CA PHE A 183 9.19 -1.11 4.11
C PHE A 183 8.03 -0.55 3.27
N ARG A 184 7.92 -1.06 2.03
CA ARG A 184 6.87 -0.69 1.08
C ARG A 184 5.57 -1.47 1.33
N TYR A 185 5.04 -1.39 2.55
CA TYR A 185 3.79 -2.07 2.91
C TYR A 185 2.59 -1.63 2.06
N TYR A 186 2.67 -0.45 1.45
CA TYR A 186 1.64 0.12 0.59
C TYR A 186 1.66 -0.41 -0.84
N ASP A 187 2.66 -1.22 -1.23
CA ASP A 187 2.59 -1.99 -2.48
C ASP A 187 1.69 -3.21 -2.24
N PRO A 188 0.57 -3.36 -2.98
CA PRO A 188 -0.38 -4.45 -2.74
C PRO A 188 0.24 -5.85 -2.92
N ARG A 189 1.27 -5.98 -3.76
CA ARG A 189 1.99 -7.24 -3.95
C ARG A 189 2.82 -7.60 -2.73
N VAL A 190 3.43 -6.61 -2.09
CA VAL A 190 4.21 -6.78 -0.86
C VAL A 190 3.26 -7.10 0.30
N LEU A 191 2.19 -6.31 0.47
CA LEU A 191 1.27 -6.50 1.59
C LEU A 191 0.62 -7.89 1.59
N ARG A 192 0.15 -8.35 0.42
CA ARG A 192 -0.53 -9.64 0.25
C ARG A 192 0.34 -10.83 0.67
N VAL A 193 1.64 -10.80 0.37
CA VAL A 193 2.56 -11.89 0.73
C VAL A 193 3.12 -11.74 2.14
N PHE A 194 3.23 -10.50 2.64
CA PHE A 194 3.87 -10.23 3.93
C PHE A 194 2.94 -10.48 5.12
N LEU A 195 1.69 -9.99 5.08
CA LEU A 195 0.76 -10.15 6.21
C LEU A 195 0.60 -11.62 6.67
N PRO A 196 0.45 -12.63 5.79
CA PRO A 196 0.33 -14.03 6.21
C PRO A 196 1.58 -14.61 6.88
N THR A 197 2.74 -13.95 6.74
CA THR A 197 4.01 -14.39 7.35
C THR A 197 4.27 -13.77 8.72
N CYS A 198 3.48 -12.75 9.09
CA CYS A 198 3.63 -12.01 10.33
C CYS A 198 3.23 -12.86 11.55
N ASN A 199 3.96 -12.71 12.65
CA ASN A 199 3.50 -13.22 13.94
C ASN A 199 2.47 -12.26 14.58
N ALA A 200 1.88 -12.66 15.70
CA ALA A 200 0.88 -11.86 16.41
C ALA A 200 1.37 -10.45 16.81
N ALA A 201 2.64 -10.30 17.20
CA ALA A 201 3.20 -9.00 17.56
C ALA A 201 3.38 -8.09 16.34
N ASP A 202 3.86 -8.64 15.22
CA ASP A 202 3.99 -7.92 13.96
C ASP A 202 2.62 -7.47 13.43
N LEU A 203 1.61 -8.36 13.51
CA LEU A 203 0.24 -8.05 13.12
C LEU A 203 -0.35 -6.93 13.98
N ARG A 204 -0.19 -6.96 15.31
CA ARG A 204 -0.61 -5.86 16.19
C ARG A 204 0.06 -4.54 15.82
N ALA A 205 1.36 -4.58 15.55
CA ALA A 205 2.13 -3.38 15.22
C ALA A 205 1.74 -2.81 13.85
N LEU A 206 1.44 -3.66 12.87
CA LEU A 206 0.98 -3.25 11.55
C LEU A 206 -0.45 -2.73 11.57
N PHE A 207 -1.38 -3.45 12.20
CA PHE A 207 -2.78 -3.02 12.25
C PHE A 207 -2.91 -1.76 13.11
N GLY A 208 -2.42 -1.73 14.36
CA GLY A 208 -2.54 -0.54 15.21
C GLY A 208 -3.99 0.02 15.21
N PRO A 209 -4.24 1.25 14.71
CA PRO A 209 -5.58 1.83 14.60
C PRO A 209 -6.39 1.35 13.37
N ILE A 210 -5.82 0.50 12.51
CA ILE A 210 -6.43 0.04 11.27
C ILE A 210 -7.32 -1.17 11.57
N SER A 211 -8.58 -1.09 11.15
CA SER A 211 -9.54 -2.18 11.28
C SER A 211 -9.41 -3.19 10.14
N ALA A 212 -9.13 -2.71 8.92
CA ALA A 212 -8.93 -3.57 7.76
C ALA A 212 -7.97 -2.97 6.72
N TYR A 213 -7.17 -3.85 6.11
CA TYR A 213 -6.41 -3.55 4.91
C TYR A 213 -7.08 -4.14 3.68
N TYR A 214 -6.95 -3.46 2.55
CA TYR A 214 -7.39 -3.95 1.26
C TYR A 214 -6.27 -3.85 0.25
N ALA A 215 -6.00 -4.96 -0.42
CA ALA A 215 -5.08 -5.02 -1.55
C ALA A 215 -5.76 -5.74 -2.70
N GLU A 216 -5.43 -5.39 -3.93
CA GLU A 216 -5.89 -6.16 -5.09
C GLU A 216 -5.43 -7.62 -5.01
N ASP A 217 -6.29 -8.51 -5.49
CA ASP A 217 -5.98 -9.92 -5.63
C ASP A 217 -4.97 -10.16 -6.76
N GLU A 218 -4.47 -11.39 -6.88
CA GLU A 218 -3.49 -11.73 -7.93
C GLU A 218 -4.05 -11.61 -9.35
N THR A 219 -5.37 -11.70 -9.51
CA THR A 219 -6.02 -11.65 -10.82
C THR A 219 -6.52 -10.27 -11.22
N ALA A 220 -6.37 -9.27 -10.35
CA ALA A 220 -6.89 -7.91 -10.50
C ALA A 220 -8.42 -7.86 -10.73
N LYS A 221 -9.16 -8.86 -10.23
CA LYS A 221 -10.63 -8.95 -10.35
C LYS A 221 -11.35 -8.63 -9.04
N GLY A 222 -10.61 -8.43 -7.96
CA GLY A 222 -11.18 -8.14 -6.65
C GLY A 222 -10.17 -7.59 -5.67
N LEU A 223 -10.66 -7.40 -4.44
CA LEU A 223 -9.87 -6.93 -3.31
C LEU A 223 -9.81 -8.01 -2.24
N LEU A 224 -8.61 -8.36 -1.79
CA LEU A 224 -8.41 -9.11 -0.56
C LEU A 224 -8.55 -8.15 0.61
N ARG A 225 -9.56 -8.39 1.45
CA ARG A 225 -9.75 -7.75 2.74
C ARG A 225 -9.00 -8.55 3.81
N PHE A 226 -8.07 -7.91 4.49
CA PHE A 226 -7.36 -8.45 5.65
C PHE A 226 -7.88 -7.80 6.93
N THR A 227 -8.21 -8.62 7.92
CA THR A 227 -8.64 -8.18 9.24
C THR A 227 -7.94 -8.94 10.34
N LEU A 228 -7.74 -8.27 11.48
CA LEU A 228 -7.21 -8.88 12.68
C LEU A 228 -8.38 -9.34 13.55
N GLY A 229 -8.53 -10.65 13.72
CA GLY A 229 -9.54 -11.26 14.57
C GLY A 229 -9.10 -11.32 16.04
N ALA A 230 -9.86 -12.07 16.84
CA ALA A 230 -9.45 -12.38 18.21
C ALA A 230 -8.08 -13.08 18.24
N GLU A 231 -7.32 -12.87 19.32
CA GLU A 231 -5.98 -13.43 19.52
C GLU A 231 -4.96 -13.06 18.43
N ASP A 232 -5.15 -11.92 17.77
CA ASP A 232 -4.29 -11.43 16.69
C ASP A 232 -4.21 -12.37 15.49
N THR A 233 -5.28 -13.14 15.26
CA THR A 233 -5.36 -14.04 14.11
C THR A 233 -5.69 -13.25 12.84
N LEU A 234 -4.78 -13.28 11.87
CA LEU A 234 -5.05 -12.70 10.55
C LEU A 234 -6.14 -13.49 9.82
N THR A 235 -7.14 -12.78 9.34
CA THR A 235 -8.20 -13.31 8.48
C THR A 235 -8.18 -12.59 7.15
N SER A 236 -8.37 -13.32 6.04
CA SER A 236 -8.45 -12.75 4.71
C SER A 236 -9.70 -13.20 3.99
N ARG A 237 -10.38 -12.29 3.29
CA ARG A 237 -11.56 -12.57 2.47
C ARG A 237 -11.46 -11.86 1.13
N LEU A 238 -11.73 -12.57 0.04
CA LEU A 238 -11.83 -11.97 -1.29
C LEU A 238 -13.19 -11.29 -1.46
N LEU A 239 -13.16 -10.04 -1.94
CA LEU A 239 -14.29 -9.25 -2.36
C LEU A 239 -14.26 -9.14 -3.89
N THR A 240 -15.35 -9.56 -4.53
CA THR A 240 -15.52 -9.49 -5.99
C THR A 240 -16.69 -8.60 -6.34
N GLY A 241 -16.62 -7.97 -7.51
CA GLY A 241 -17.72 -7.18 -8.07
C GLY A 241 -18.91 -8.04 -8.54
N THR A 242 -18.65 -9.29 -8.91
CA THR A 242 -19.71 -10.26 -9.15
C THR A 242 -20.28 -10.72 -7.81
N ALA A 243 -21.59 -10.63 -7.64
CA ALA A 243 -22.29 -11.22 -6.51
C ALA A 243 -22.11 -12.75 -6.57
N SER A 244 -21.09 -13.27 -5.90
CA SER A 244 -20.87 -14.70 -5.84
C SER A 244 -21.85 -15.32 -4.84
N PRO A 245 -22.66 -16.33 -5.23
CA PRO A 245 -23.30 -17.18 -4.26
C PRO A 245 -22.20 -18.02 -3.61
N LEU A 246 -22.05 -17.91 -2.30
CA LEU A 246 -21.17 -18.72 -1.44
C LEU A 246 -19.69 -18.28 -1.38
N ALA A 247 -19.41 -17.34 -0.48
CA ALA A 247 -18.05 -17.03 -0.04
C ALA A 247 -17.49 -18.21 0.79
N ALA A 248 -16.54 -18.96 0.21
CA ALA A 248 -15.71 -19.88 0.96
C ALA A 248 -14.68 -19.08 1.76
N ALA A 249 -14.84 -19.04 3.08
CA ALA A 249 -13.80 -18.60 4.00
C ALA A 249 -12.66 -19.62 3.95
N ALA A 250 -11.58 -19.30 3.25
CA ALA A 250 -10.36 -20.09 3.31
C ALA A 250 -9.58 -19.67 4.56
N THR A 251 -9.76 -20.42 5.65
CA THR A 251 -8.86 -20.39 6.81
C THR A 251 -7.51 -20.99 6.36
N VAL A 252 -6.48 -20.17 6.22
CA VAL A 252 -5.12 -20.65 6.00
C VAL A 252 -4.62 -21.20 7.35
N GLN A 253 -4.61 -22.53 7.49
CA GLN A 253 -4.01 -23.22 8.63
C GLN A 253 -2.49 -23.39 8.42
N PRO A 254 -1.65 -23.22 9.46
CA PRO A 254 -0.23 -23.55 9.37
C PRO A 254 -0.02 -25.07 9.30
N ALA A 255 0.79 -25.52 8.35
CA ALA A 255 1.10 -26.93 8.15
C ALA A 255 1.72 -27.57 9.41
N SER A 256 1.08 -28.61 9.93
CA SER A 256 1.62 -29.48 11.00
C SER A 256 2.56 -30.54 10.41
N PRO A 257 3.65 -30.91 11.11
CA PRO A 257 4.63 -31.89 10.62
C PRO A 257 4.12 -33.33 10.80
N THR A 258 4.19 -34.12 9.73
CA THR A 258 3.92 -35.57 9.75
C THR A 258 5.11 -36.32 10.34
N SER A 259 4.86 -37.04 11.43
CA SER A 259 5.75 -38.06 12.00
C SER A 259 5.66 -39.36 11.20
N SER A 260 6.80 -39.87 10.72
CA SER A 260 6.93 -41.25 10.21
C SER A 260 7.30 -42.21 11.33
N PRO A 261 6.73 -43.42 11.40
CA PRO A 261 7.31 -44.50 12.19
C PRO A 261 8.31 -45.30 11.35
N SER A 262 9.48 -45.52 11.92
CA SER A 262 10.48 -46.48 11.51
C SER A 262 9.97 -47.90 11.77
N THR A 263 10.11 -48.82 10.81
CA THR A 263 10.16 -50.26 11.12
C THR A 263 11.28 -50.94 10.34
N VAL A 264 12.03 -51.70 11.13
CA VAL A 264 13.29 -52.39 10.90
C VAL A 264 13.09 -53.65 10.04
N SER A 265 14.14 -53.98 9.30
CA SER A 265 14.36 -55.19 8.51
C SER A 265 14.22 -56.49 9.31
N ASN A 266 13.85 -57.56 8.62
CA ASN A 266 14.39 -58.91 8.82
C ASN A 266 14.69 -59.52 7.45
#